data_AF-A0A1Q8IW07-F1
#
_entry.id   AF-A0A1Q8IW07-F1
#
_cell.length_a   1.000
_cell.length_b   1.000
_cell.length_c   1.000
_cell.angle_alpha   90.00
_cell.angle_beta   90.00
_cell.angle_gamma   90.00
#
_symmetry.space_group_name_H-M   'P 1'
#
loop_
_entity.id
_entity.type
_entity.pdbx_description
1 polymer ?
#
loop_
_entity_poly.entity_id
_entity_poly.type
_entity_poly.pdbx_seq_one_letter_code
_entity_poly.pdbx_strand_id
1 'polypeptide(L)'
;MATNPISSTSDVNNRIDSIGLDMQSLLQIILTQLTYQDPLKPVDNFEFVSQLAQFTSLEQSRQMTDKIDNLLSVQSATQTLGLLGRNVDVQTDTSLLSGIVKSVSFKDAQPQLTIETESGQFLTNANISQIVSVR
;
A
#
# COMPACT_ATOMS: atom_id res chain seq x y z
N MET A 1 -11.98 -36.99 -2.48
CA MET A 1 -12.08 -36.32 -1.18
C MET A 1 -11.52 -34.92 -1.33
N ALA A 2 -12.25 -33.94 -0.80
CA ALA A 2 -12.13 -32.52 -1.11
C ALA A 2 -10.81 -31.90 -0.63
N THR A 3 -10.27 -30.98 -1.42
CA THR A 3 -9.22 -30.04 -1.01
C THR A 3 -9.88 -28.93 -0.19
N ASN A 4 -9.59 -28.88 1.12
CA ASN A 4 -10.07 -27.82 1.99
C ASN A 4 -9.43 -26.46 1.61
N PRO A 5 -10.20 -25.35 1.60
CA PRO A 5 -9.70 -24.03 1.25
C PRO A 5 -8.90 -23.42 2.39
N ILE A 6 -7.85 -22.69 2.00
CA ILE A 6 -7.00 -21.83 2.82
C ILE A 6 -7.86 -20.92 3.72
N SER A 7 -7.69 -21.07 5.04
CA SER A 7 -8.29 -20.20 6.04
C SER A 7 -7.51 -18.88 6.13
N SER A 8 -8.26 -17.79 5.94
CA SER A 8 -8.05 -16.41 6.42
C SER A 8 -6.63 -15.81 6.37
N THR A 9 -6.39 -15.03 5.30
CA THR A 9 -5.29 -14.06 5.17
C THR A 9 -5.27 -12.96 6.25
N SER A 10 -6.31 -12.86 7.08
CA SER A 10 -6.42 -11.90 8.19
C SER A 10 -5.52 -12.24 9.38
N ASP A 11 -5.22 -13.52 9.62
CA ASP A 11 -4.41 -13.96 10.77
C ASP A 11 -2.91 -13.73 10.56
N VAL A 12 -2.45 -13.68 9.30
CA VAL A 12 -1.04 -13.43 8.95
C VAL A 12 -0.69 -11.96 9.13
N ASN A 13 -1.55 -11.03 8.71
CA ASN A 13 -1.31 -9.60 8.89
C ASN A 13 -1.23 -9.21 10.36
N ASN A 14 -2.09 -9.79 11.21
CA ASN A 14 -2.07 -9.49 12.65
C ASN A 14 -0.81 -10.04 13.36
N ARG A 15 -0.22 -11.14 12.84
CA ARG A 15 1.05 -11.68 13.33
C ARG A 15 2.25 -10.84 12.88
N ILE A 16 2.22 -10.27 11.68
CA ILE A 16 3.30 -9.39 11.19
C ILE A 16 3.34 -8.06 11.97
N ASP A 17 2.18 -7.45 12.26
CA ASP A 17 2.13 -6.26 13.13
C ASP A 17 2.61 -6.56 14.56
N SER A 18 2.30 -7.76 15.10
CA SER A 18 2.75 -8.16 16.43
C SER A 18 4.27 -8.31 16.55
N ILE A 19 4.97 -8.66 15.46
CA ILE A 19 6.44 -8.80 15.43
C ILE A 19 7.13 -7.42 15.52
N GLY A 20 6.53 -6.36 14.98
CA GLY A 20 7.04 -4.99 15.10
C GLY A 20 6.96 -4.43 16.52
N LEU A 21 5.94 -4.83 17.30
CA LEU A 21 5.78 -4.49 18.71
C LEU A 21 6.69 -5.32 19.63
N ASP A 22 7.02 -6.55 19.24
CA ASP A 22 7.90 -7.45 19.99
C ASP A 22 9.40 -7.06 19.93
N MET A 23 9.76 -6.10 19.07
CA MET A 23 11.13 -5.60 18.96
C MET A 23 11.64 -4.86 20.20
N GLN A 24 10.76 -4.13 20.91
CA GLN A 24 11.13 -3.48 22.19
C GLN A 24 11.36 -4.53 23.28
N SER A 25 10.53 -5.57 23.31
CA SER A 25 10.69 -6.73 24.18
C SER A 25 12.00 -7.48 23.88
N LEU A 26 12.36 -7.64 22.60
CA LEU A 26 13.60 -8.29 22.18
C LEU A 26 14.84 -7.46 22.52
N LEU A 27 14.83 -6.15 22.26
CA LEU A 27 15.91 -5.24 22.66
C LEU A 27 16.10 -5.24 24.18
N GLN A 28 15.01 -5.33 24.94
CA GLN A 28 15.06 -5.44 26.39
C GLN A 28 15.64 -6.78 26.86
N ILE A 29 15.32 -7.89 26.18
CA ILE A 29 15.95 -9.20 26.43
C ILE A 29 17.45 -9.14 26.12
N ILE A 30 17.86 -8.47 25.03
CA ILE A 30 19.26 -8.30 24.63
C ILE A 30 20.03 -7.44 25.64
N LEU A 31 19.46 -6.33 26.11
CA LEU A 31 20.06 -5.48 27.14
C LEU A 31 20.23 -6.23 28.48
N THR A 32 19.24 -7.06 28.80
CA THR A 32 19.25 -7.88 30.02
C THR A 32 20.36 -8.94 29.99
N GLN A 33 20.63 -9.54 28.81
CA GLN A 33 21.75 -10.48 28.64
C GLN A 33 23.13 -9.79 28.61
N LEU A 34 23.20 -8.54 28.13
CA LEU A 34 24.42 -7.71 28.17
C LEU A 34 24.84 -7.32 29.59
N THR A 35 23.90 -7.28 30.52
CA THR A 35 24.16 -6.94 31.94
C THR A 35 24.71 -8.15 32.73
N TYR A 36 24.67 -9.37 32.15
CA TYR A 36 24.87 -10.61 32.91
C TYR A 36 25.71 -11.71 32.22
N GLN A 37 26.57 -11.40 31.24
CA GLN A 37 27.45 -12.41 30.62
C GLN A 37 28.94 -12.19 30.88
N ASP A 38 29.52 -13.22 31.50
CA ASP A 38 30.94 -13.48 31.72
C ASP A 38 31.70 -13.39 30.36
N PRO A 39 32.80 -12.63 30.26
CA PRO A 39 33.46 -12.20 29.01
C PRO A 39 33.99 -13.27 28.04
N LEU A 40 33.84 -14.56 28.31
CA LEU A 40 34.57 -15.63 27.61
C LEU A 40 33.87 -16.29 26.41
N LYS A 41 32.62 -15.92 26.04
CA LYS A 41 31.99 -16.36 24.76
C LYS A 41 30.99 -15.35 24.16
N PRO A 42 31.45 -14.30 23.46
CA PRO A 42 30.56 -13.29 22.88
C PRO A 42 30.09 -13.57 21.44
N VAL A 43 30.48 -14.68 20.81
CA VAL A 43 30.49 -14.78 19.33
C VAL A 43 29.20 -15.30 18.66
N ASP A 44 28.42 -16.19 19.28
CA ASP A 44 27.20 -16.75 18.64
C ASP A 44 26.02 -15.76 18.62
N ASN A 45 25.91 -14.87 19.62
CA ASN A 45 24.79 -13.93 19.71
C ASN A 45 24.89 -12.76 18.73
N PHE A 46 26.08 -12.48 18.17
CA PHE A 46 26.28 -11.32 17.29
C PHE A 46 25.83 -11.57 15.85
N GLU A 47 25.98 -12.81 15.35
CA GLU A 47 25.58 -13.17 13.98
C GLU A 47 24.05 -13.18 13.84
N PHE A 48 23.32 -13.71 14.84
CA PHE A 48 21.86 -13.68 14.88
C PHE A 48 21.30 -12.25 14.96
N VAL A 49 21.92 -11.39 15.78
CA VAL A 49 21.54 -9.97 15.87
C VAL A 49 21.80 -9.23 14.55
N SER A 50 22.90 -9.55 13.86
CA SER A 50 23.22 -8.95 12.57
C SER A 50 22.22 -9.36 11.48
N GLN A 51 21.85 -10.64 11.41
CA GLN A 51 20.82 -11.13 10.47
C GLN A 51 19.43 -10.57 10.80
N LEU A 52 19.12 -10.41 12.09
CA LEU A 52 17.86 -9.83 12.53
C LEU A 52 17.79 -8.34 12.24
N ALA A 53 18.87 -7.57 12.46
CA ALA A 53 18.94 -6.17 12.06
C ALA A 53 18.74 -5.98 10.56
N GLN A 54 19.28 -6.90 9.75
CA GLN A 54 19.05 -6.92 8.30
C GLN A 54 17.58 -7.19 7.95
N PHE A 55 16.93 -8.12 8.67
CA PHE A 55 15.51 -8.41 8.49
C PHE A 55 14.62 -7.25 8.94
N THR A 56 14.91 -6.60 10.08
CA THR A 56 14.20 -5.41 10.58
C THR A 56 14.33 -4.24 9.61
N SER A 57 15.51 -4.01 9.05
CA SER A 57 15.72 -2.97 8.05
C SER A 57 14.88 -3.23 6.79
N LEU A 58 14.81 -4.49 6.35
CA LEU A 58 13.97 -4.89 5.23
C LEU A 58 12.49 -4.70 5.56
N GLU A 59 12.04 -5.12 6.74
CA GLU A 59 10.64 -4.99 7.17
C GLU A 59 10.23 -3.52 7.29
N GLN A 60 11.10 -2.68 7.87
CA GLN A 60 10.87 -1.23 7.94
C GLN A 60 10.78 -0.61 6.54
N SER A 61 11.59 -1.08 5.59
CA SER A 61 11.52 -0.66 4.19
C SER A 61 10.21 -1.09 3.52
N ARG A 62 9.72 -2.31 3.81
CA ARG A 62 8.40 -2.77 3.34
C ARG A 62 7.28 -1.93 3.92
N GLN A 63 7.25 -1.72 5.23
CA GLN A 63 6.27 -0.87 5.90
C GLN A 63 6.29 0.58 5.38
N MET A 64 7.47 1.11 5.06
CA MET A 64 7.59 2.43 4.45
C MET A 64 6.99 2.45 3.04
N THR A 65 7.27 1.41 2.23
CA THR A 65 6.70 1.26 0.89
C THR A 65 5.17 1.18 0.97
N ASP A 66 4.62 0.36 1.87
CA ASP A 66 3.17 0.23 2.05
C ASP A 66 2.53 1.56 2.47
N LYS A 67 3.19 2.33 3.34
CA LYS A 67 2.72 3.68 3.72
C LYS A 67 2.78 4.65 2.55
N ILE A 68 3.80 4.59 1.70
CA ILE A 68 3.91 5.41 0.49
C ILE A 68 2.79 5.06 -0.49
N ASP A 69 2.51 3.77 -0.71
CA ASP A 69 1.44 3.33 -1.59
C ASP A 69 0.06 3.80 -1.11
N ASN A 70 -0.16 3.78 0.21
CA ASN A 70 -1.36 4.34 0.83
C ASN A 70 -1.44 5.87 0.67
N LEU A 71 -0.34 6.59 0.80
CA LEU A 71 -0.34 8.05 0.55
C LEU A 71 -0.62 8.36 -0.92
N LEU A 72 -0.06 7.56 -1.84
CA LEU A 72 -0.29 7.73 -3.27
C LEU A 72 -1.76 7.46 -3.65
N SER A 73 -2.40 6.46 -3.04
CA SER A 73 -3.82 6.17 -3.24
C SER A 73 -4.73 7.29 -2.70
N VAL A 74 -4.41 7.86 -1.53
CA VAL A 74 -5.13 9.01 -0.99
C VAL A 74 -4.95 10.26 -1.86
N GLN A 75 -3.74 10.49 -2.36
CA GLN A 75 -3.45 11.62 -3.24
C GLN A 75 -4.17 11.49 -4.58
N SER A 76 -4.17 10.30 -5.20
CA SER A 76 -4.92 10.05 -6.44
C SER A 76 -6.41 10.20 -6.20
N ALA A 77 -6.94 9.67 -5.09
CA ALA A 77 -8.35 9.82 -4.73
C ALA A 77 -8.75 11.29 -4.60
N THR A 78 -7.93 12.10 -3.93
CA THR A 78 -8.19 13.54 -3.75
C THR A 78 -8.21 14.28 -5.08
N GLN A 79 -7.27 13.96 -5.99
CA GLN A 79 -7.26 14.54 -7.34
C GLN A 79 -8.52 14.14 -8.12
N THR A 80 -8.86 12.85 -8.10
CA THR A 80 -10.05 12.32 -8.78
C THR A 80 -11.34 12.96 -8.27
N LEU A 81 -11.48 13.16 -6.96
CA LEU A 81 -12.63 13.86 -6.37
C LEU A 81 -12.71 15.32 -6.81
N GLY A 82 -11.57 16.01 -6.97
CA GLY A 82 -11.52 17.39 -7.48
C GLY A 82 -11.98 17.55 -8.93
N LEU A 83 -12.03 16.45 -9.69
CA LEU A 83 -12.51 16.42 -11.06
C LEU A 83 -14.00 16.12 -11.17
N LEU A 84 -14.64 15.66 -10.10
CA LEU A 84 -16.07 15.38 -10.10
C LEU A 84 -16.86 16.63 -10.52
N GLY A 85 -17.70 16.48 -11.55
CA GLY A 85 -18.48 17.57 -12.14
C GLY A 85 -17.70 18.51 -13.06
N ARG A 86 -16.39 18.30 -13.28
CA ARG A 86 -15.61 19.06 -14.26
C ARG A 86 -15.68 18.45 -15.65
N ASN A 87 -15.42 19.28 -16.66
CA ASN A 87 -15.27 18.84 -18.03
C ASN A 87 -13.82 18.38 -18.23
N VAL A 88 -13.63 17.14 -18.66
CA VAL A 88 -12.30 16.55 -18.84
C VAL A 88 -12.17 15.97 -20.24
N ASP A 89 -10.98 16.09 -20.79
CA ASP A 89 -10.59 15.44 -22.05
C ASP A 89 -9.79 14.18 -21.71
N VAL A 90 -10.30 13.03 -22.12
CA VAL A 90 -9.72 11.72 -21.85
C VAL A 90 -9.18 11.10 -23.12
N GLN A 91 -7.90 10.72 -23.09
CA GLN A 91 -7.28 9.97 -24.15
C GLN A 91 -7.61 8.48 -23.98
N THR A 92 -8.35 7.94 -24.95
CA THR A 92 -8.48 6.48 -25.15
C THR A 92 -7.53 6.03 -26.26
N ASP A 93 -7.32 4.72 -26.39
CA ASP A 93 -6.42 4.11 -27.40
C ASP A 93 -6.69 4.57 -28.84
N THR A 94 -7.92 5.01 -29.13
CA THR A 94 -8.39 5.33 -30.48
C THR A 94 -8.82 6.79 -30.68
N SER A 95 -8.98 7.60 -29.64
CA SER A 95 -9.33 9.03 -29.76
C SER A 95 -9.28 9.81 -28.45
N LEU A 96 -9.35 11.15 -28.54
CA LEU A 96 -9.71 12.01 -27.42
C LEU A 96 -11.24 12.08 -27.28
N LEU A 97 -11.72 11.86 -26.06
CA LEU A 97 -13.13 11.93 -25.70
C LEU A 97 -13.30 13.01 -24.63
N SER A 98 -14.13 14.00 -24.92
CA SER A 98 -14.50 15.05 -23.98
C SER A 98 -15.80 14.70 -23.27
N GLY A 99 -15.86 14.93 -21.96
CA GLY A 99 -17.07 14.67 -21.18
C GLY A 99 -17.01 15.22 -19.77
N ILE A 100 -18.15 15.12 -19.06
CA ILE A 100 -18.28 15.55 -17.67
C ILE A 100 -18.07 14.34 -16.75
N VAL A 101 -17.25 14.49 -15.73
CA VAL A 101 -17.12 13.46 -14.69
C VAL A 101 -18.40 13.41 -13.86
N LYS A 102 -19.14 12.30 -13.91
CA LYS A 102 -20.42 12.14 -13.19
C LYS A 102 -20.28 11.45 -11.85
N SER A 103 -19.33 10.53 -11.72
CA SER A 103 -19.11 9.82 -10.47
C SER A 103 -17.68 9.34 -10.34
N VAL A 104 -17.30 9.09 -9.07
CA VAL A 104 -16.05 8.47 -8.68
C VAL A 104 -16.39 7.17 -7.95
N SER A 105 -15.75 6.07 -8.36
CA SER A 105 -15.87 4.75 -7.73
C SER A 105 -14.50 4.27 -7.30
N PHE A 106 -14.42 3.47 -6.24
CA PHE A 106 -13.17 2.87 -5.78
C PHE A 106 -13.18 1.39 -6.06
N LYS A 107 -12.16 0.90 -6.78
CA LYS A 107 -11.95 -0.53 -7.02
C LYS A 107 -10.54 -0.88 -6.58
N ASP A 108 -10.40 -1.83 -5.66
CA ASP A 108 -9.10 -2.26 -5.12
C ASP A 108 -8.24 -1.09 -4.60
N ALA A 109 -8.87 -0.15 -3.87
CA ALA A 109 -8.26 1.10 -3.38
C ALA A 109 -7.77 2.09 -4.46
N GLN A 110 -8.05 1.84 -5.75
CA GLN A 110 -7.76 2.76 -6.84
C GLN A 110 -9.02 3.53 -7.23
N PRO A 111 -8.96 4.88 -7.31
CA PRO A 111 -10.08 5.70 -7.74
C PRO A 111 -10.27 5.59 -9.26
N GLN A 112 -11.51 5.33 -9.67
CA GLN A 112 -11.93 5.25 -11.07
C GLN A 112 -13.03 6.26 -11.33
N LEU A 113 -13.00 6.85 -12.52
CA LEU A 113 -13.95 7.87 -12.96
C LEU A 113 -14.99 7.25 -13.89
N THR A 114 -16.22 7.75 -13.78
CA THR A 114 -17.25 7.58 -14.80
C THR A 114 -17.52 8.93 -15.45
N ILE A 115 -17.38 8.97 -16.77
CA ILE A 115 -17.44 10.20 -17.56
C ILE A 115 -18.61 10.09 -18.53
N GLU A 116 -19.44 11.12 -18.57
CA GLU A 116 -20.53 11.25 -19.53
C GLU A 116 -20.05 12.12 -20.70
N THR A 117 -19.96 11.53 -21.88
CA THR A 117 -19.56 12.24 -23.11
C THR A 117 -20.70 13.12 -23.63
N GLU A 118 -20.41 14.10 -24.48
CA GLU A 118 -21.43 14.95 -25.11
C GLU A 118 -22.48 14.15 -25.90
N SER A 119 -22.11 12.96 -26.38
CA SER A 119 -23.01 12.01 -27.06
C SER A 119 -23.99 11.29 -26.13
N GLY A 120 -23.96 11.57 -24.82
CA GLY A 120 -24.77 10.90 -23.79
C GLY A 120 -24.29 9.48 -23.45
N GLN A 121 -23.07 9.11 -23.88
CA GLN A 121 -22.49 7.80 -23.59
C GLN A 121 -21.61 7.86 -22.34
N PHE A 122 -21.77 6.88 -21.44
CA PHE A 122 -20.95 6.76 -20.24
C PHE A 122 -19.70 5.93 -20.49
N LEU A 123 -18.55 6.53 -20.19
CA LEU A 123 -17.24 5.91 -20.18
C LEU A 123 -16.91 5.55 -18.72
N THR A 124 -17.01 4.26 -18.41
CA THR A 124 -16.76 3.71 -17.07
C THR A 124 -15.32 3.22 -16.92
N ASN A 125 -14.77 3.30 -15.70
CA ASN A 125 -13.41 2.84 -15.35
C ASN A 125 -12.27 3.70 -15.95
N ALA A 126 -12.51 4.99 -16.19
CA ALA A 126 -11.44 5.89 -16.62
C ALA A 126 -10.47 6.18 -15.47
N ASN A 127 -9.17 6.17 -15.73
CA ASN A 127 -8.12 6.50 -14.77
C ASN A 127 -7.71 7.97 -14.86
N ILE A 128 -7.21 8.52 -13.75
CA ILE A 128 -6.64 9.88 -13.71
C ILE A 128 -5.52 10.07 -14.75
N SER A 129 -4.73 9.01 -14.99
CA SER A 129 -3.62 9.01 -15.94
C SER A 129 -4.05 9.17 -17.41
N GLN A 130 -5.32 8.94 -17.72
CA GLN A 130 -5.86 9.09 -19.08
C GLN A 130 -6.37 10.50 -19.35
N ILE A 131 -6.41 11.36 -18.33
CA ILE A 131 -6.90 12.73 -18.46
C ILE A 131 -5.78 13.61 -19.00
N VAL A 132 -6.04 14.24 -20.15
CA VAL A 132 -5.09 15.12 -20.83
C VAL A 132 -5.28 16.57 -20.40
N SER A 133 -6.53 17.01 -20.26
CA SER A 133 -6.88 18.36 -19.84
C SER A 133 -8.16 18.42 -19.02
N VAL A 134 -8.24 19.42 -18.14
CA VAL A 134 -9.41 19.76 -17.35
C VAL A 134 -9.85 21.15 -17.77
N ARG A 135 -11.12 21.31 -18.16
CA ARG A 135 -11.75 22.57 -18.56
C ARG A 135 -12.80 22.99 -17.55
#